data_AF-A0A9E2NEJ9-F1
#
_entry.id   AF-A0A9E2NEJ9-F1
#
_cell.length_a   1.000
_cell.length_b   1.000
_cell.length_c   1.000
_cell.angle_alpha   90.00
_cell.angle_beta   90.00
_cell.angle_gamma   90.00
#
_symmetry.space_group_name_H-M   'P 1'
#
loop_
_entity.id
_entity.type
_entity.pdbx_description
1 polymer ?
#
loop_
_entity_poly.entity_id
_entity_poly.type
_entity_poly.pdbx_seq_one_letter_code
_entity_poly.pdbx_strand_id
1 'polypeptide(L)'
;MNLPRVAPLGAPVLALGADQRNTVCAWHGTHWQLSPELGDLHTLAARARHTEWVHQSLQWMARETDAPLQCVAHDAHPDFFSTQHAAQLAATRAVRTLAVQHHHAHIAAVCAEWGLTGPVLGLALDGFGLGSDGEPWGGELLRVAGAQGGRLGHLRRIPLVGGDRATQEPWRLAAAVLHALGQTPAIEKRLGAKPHARAVADLLAKPQRWPQTSSLGRLFDAAAVLLGLGEHTTPGAALALSRAAAQHGPAEPWPQTWRIDAQGELDWRGIMAALLQEPDVGLAAARFEATWAHALADWAIAAGAAQGLRQVVFAGGCLANPTLARDLPARVAHHGLDVFQARDLPCGDAAIALGQVWVAQAFLRDNPTPCA
;
A
#
# COMPACT_ATOMS: atom_id res chain seq x y z
N MET A 1 22.66 6.29 -6.18
CA MET A 1 21.58 7.22 -5.82
C MET A 1 21.97 7.82 -4.49
N ASN A 2 22.17 9.13 -4.37
CA ASN A 2 22.51 9.76 -3.10
C ASN A 2 21.19 10.05 -2.36
N LEU A 3 20.69 9.10 -1.55
CA LEU A 3 19.67 9.45 -0.56
C LEU A 3 20.22 10.65 0.24
N PRO A 4 19.45 11.74 0.42
CA PRO A 4 19.92 12.89 1.18
C PRO A 4 20.34 12.42 2.56
N ARG A 5 21.29 13.14 3.18
CA ARG A 5 21.86 12.93 4.51
C ARG A 5 20.79 12.51 5.52
N VAL A 6 20.48 11.23 5.55
CA VAL A 6 19.58 10.64 6.53
C VAL A 6 20.27 10.89 7.85
N ALA A 7 19.55 11.48 8.82
CA ALA A 7 20.10 11.72 10.16
C ALA A 7 20.81 10.44 10.60
N PRO A 8 22.06 10.51 11.12
CA PRO A 8 22.95 9.35 11.21
C PRO A 8 22.25 8.20 11.92
N LEU A 9 21.81 7.24 11.11
CA LEU A 9 21.20 6.01 11.54
C LEU A 9 22.33 5.11 12.01
N GLY A 10 22.40 4.83 13.31
CA GLY A 10 23.61 4.33 13.94
C GLY A 10 23.79 2.81 13.87
N ALA A 11 22.71 2.04 13.79
CA ALA A 11 22.79 0.59 13.96
C ALA A 11 22.95 -0.15 12.62
N PRO A 12 23.77 -1.21 12.54
CA PRO A 12 23.77 -2.12 11.40
C PRO A 12 22.42 -2.86 11.27
N VAL A 13 21.66 -2.60 10.21
CA VAL A 13 20.34 -3.20 9.94
C VAL A 13 20.28 -3.77 8.54
N LEU A 14 19.67 -4.94 8.38
CA LEU A 14 19.33 -5.54 7.09
C LEU A 14 17.81 -5.66 6.95
N ALA A 15 17.23 -5.05 5.94
CA ALA A 15 15.81 -5.14 5.63
C ALA A 15 15.56 -6.00 4.39
N LEU A 16 14.62 -6.93 4.47
CA LEU A 16 14.38 -7.95 3.44
C LEU A 16 13.24 -7.61 2.47
N GLY A 17 12.57 -6.47 2.65
CA GLY A 17 11.56 -5.95 1.73
C GLY A 17 10.22 -6.68 1.77
N ALA A 18 9.39 -6.40 0.76
CA ALA A 18 8.08 -7.03 0.52
C ALA A 18 8.19 -8.26 -0.38
N ASP A 19 7.09 -8.97 -0.63
CA ASP A 19 7.09 -10.15 -1.52
C ASP A 19 7.06 -9.77 -3.01
N GLN A 20 6.29 -8.74 -3.39
CA GLN A 20 6.24 -8.22 -4.75
C GLN A 20 7.31 -7.17 -4.98
N ARG A 21 7.85 -7.11 -6.21
CA ARG A 21 8.88 -6.14 -6.63
C ARG A 21 10.00 -5.98 -5.59
N ASN A 22 10.46 -7.11 -5.05
CA ASN A 22 11.27 -7.14 -3.85
C ASN A 22 12.56 -6.35 -4.02
N THR A 23 12.92 -5.62 -2.96
CA THR A 23 14.26 -5.07 -2.76
C THR A 23 14.79 -5.46 -1.40
N VAL A 24 16.11 -5.39 -1.23
CA VAL A 24 16.82 -5.63 0.02
C VAL A 24 17.65 -4.40 0.33
N CYS A 25 17.61 -3.94 1.59
CA CYS A 25 18.35 -2.76 2.03
C CYS A 25 19.26 -3.09 3.20
N ALA A 26 20.56 -2.87 3.03
CA ALA A 26 21.55 -2.94 4.10
C ALA A 26 21.92 -1.53 4.53
N TRP A 27 21.91 -1.28 5.83
CA TRP A 27 22.23 0.03 6.40
C TRP A 27 23.28 -0.12 7.49
N HIS A 28 24.33 0.70 7.43
CA HIS A 28 25.37 0.74 8.44
C HIS A 28 26.00 2.13 8.59
N GLY A 29 25.75 2.80 9.72
CA GLY A 29 26.26 4.15 9.99
C GLY A 29 25.78 5.15 8.94
N THR A 30 26.73 5.75 8.22
CA THR A 30 26.44 6.68 7.12
C THR A 30 26.37 6.00 5.74
N HIS A 31 26.63 4.69 5.67
CA HIS A 31 26.63 3.93 4.43
C HIS A 31 25.38 3.05 4.35
N TRP A 32 24.90 2.84 3.12
CA TRP A 32 23.78 1.96 2.87
C TRP A 32 23.86 1.43 1.43
N GLN A 33 23.22 0.29 1.21
CA GLN A 33 23.05 -0.32 -0.09
C GLN A 33 21.60 -0.74 -0.24
N LEU A 34 20.98 -0.35 -1.35
CA LEU A 34 19.69 -0.88 -1.78
C LEU A 34 19.91 -1.71 -3.04
N SER A 35 19.24 -2.85 -3.10
CA SER A 35 19.25 -3.69 -4.27
C SER A 35 18.60 -3.05 -5.50
N PRO A 36 18.93 -3.53 -6.71
CA PRO A 36 17.98 -3.41 -7.80
C PRO A 36 16.69 -4.17 -7.46
N GLU A 37 15.63 -3.94 -8.21
CA GLU A 37 14.40 -4.74 -8.09
C GLU A 37 14.69 -6.22 -8.43
N LEU A 38 14.41 -7.12 -7.49
CA LEU A 38 14.70 -8.55 -7.57
C LEU A 38 13.52 -9.36 -8.11
N GLY A 39 12.38 -8.71 -8.33
CA GLY A 39 11.12 -9.29 -8.82
C GLY A 39 10.26 -9.87 -7.71
N ASP A 40 9.26 -10.67 -8.09
CA ASP A 40 8.28 -11.22 -7.15
C ASP A 40 8.77 -12.53 -6.53
N LEU A 41 8.85 -12.58 -5.20
CA LEU A 41 9.38 -13.70 -4.44
C LEU A 41 8.48 -14.95 -4.48
N HIS A 42 7.33 -14.92 -5.13
CA HIS A 42 6.62 -16.14 -5.53
C HIS A 42 7.38 -16.97 -6.59
N THR A 43 8.31 -16.36 -7.33
CA THR A 43 9.11 -17.05 -8.34
C THR A 43 10.44 -17.57 -7.79
N LEU A 44 10.87 -18.76 -8.20
CA LEU A 44 12.17 -19.33 -7.78
C LEU A 44 13.35 -18.46 -8.21
N ALA A 45 13.27 -17.83 -9.38
CA ALA A 45 14.32 -16.94 -9.88
C ALA A 45 14.49 -15.69 -9.00
N ALA A 46 13.39 -15.06 -8.58
CA ALA A 46 13.47 -13.92 -7.65
C ALA A 46 13.99 -14.34 -6.27
N ARG A 47 13.57 -15.50 -5.75
CA ARG A 47 14.12 -16.05 -4.48
C ARG A 47 15.62 -16.25 -4.55
N ALA A 48 16.13 -16.81 -5.64
CA ALA A 48 17.57 -17.01 -5.82
C ALA A 48 18.34 -15.67 -5.81
N ARG A 49 17.83 -14.67 -6.55
CA ARG A 49 18.41 -13.32 -6.56
C ARG A 49 18.35 -12.65 -5.18
N HIS A 50 17.24 -12.78 -4.47
CA HIS A 50 17.06 -12.29 -3.11
C HIS A 50 18.09 -12.90 -2.16
N THR A 51 18.18 -14.23 -2.10
CA THR A 51 19.11 -14.92 -1.19
C THR A 51 20.56 -14.55 -1.48
N GLU A 52 20.95 -14.52 -2.76
CA GLU A 52 22.29 -14.11 -3.17
C GLU A 52 22.60 -12.69 -2.69
N TRP A 53 21.68 -11.77 -2.87
CA TRP A 53 21.92 -10.37 -2.58
C TRP A 53 21.87 -10.06 -1.07
N VAL A 54 21.08 -10.81 -0.29
CA VAL A 54 21.18 -10.84 1.17
C VAL A 54 22.56 -11.32 1.62
N HIS A 55 23.09 -12.38 1.02
CA HIS A 55 24.43 -12.87 1.36
C HIS A 55 25.50 -11.80 1.05
N GLN A 56 25.46 -11.20 -0.14
CA GLN A 56 26.40 -10.14 -0.52
C GLN A 56 26.28 -8.91 0.39
N SER A 57 25.07 -8.53 0.80
CA SER A 57 24.83 -7.44 1.75
C SER A 57 25.47 -7.73 3.11
N LEU A 58 25.35 -8.96 3.63
CA LEU A 58 25.97 -9.36 4.89
C LEU A 58 27.51 -9.34 4.80
N GLN A 59 28.08 -9.80 3.68
CA GLN A 59 29.52 -9.73 3.45
C GLN A 59 30.02 -8.28 3.37
N TRP A 60 29.26 -7.40 2.72
CA TRP A 60 29.57 -5.98 2.66
C TRP A 60 29.58 -5.36 4.06
N MET A 61 28.52 -5.57 4.86
CA MET A 61 28.44 -5.05 6.22
C MET A 61 29.60 -5.49 7.10
N ALA A 62 30.01 -6.77 6.99
CA ALA A 62 31.14 -7.32 7.75
C ALA A 62 32.51 -6.78 7.31
N ARG A 63 32.64 -6.20 6.11
CA ARG A 63 33.90 -5.59 5.63
C ARG A 63 34.01 -4.12 6.01
N GLU A 64 32.88 -3.42 6.07
CA GLU A 64 32.85 -1.98 6.38
C GLU A 64 33.12 -1.69 7.87
N THR A 65 32.94 -2.66 8.76
CA THR A 65 33.10 -2.46 10.20
C THR A 65 33.25 -3.76 10.99
N ASP A 66 33.75 -3.62 12.23
CA ASP A 66 33.69 -4.67 13.26
C ASP A 66 32.34 -4.73 14.01
N ALA A 67 31.40 -3.80 13.76
CA ALA A 67 30.11 -3.79 14.44
C ALA A 67 29.18 -4.91 13.91
N PRO A 68 28.64 -5.78 14.79
CA PRO A 68 27.80 -6.89 14.37
C PRO A 68 26.41 -6.42 13.89
N LEU A 69 25.81 -7.17 12.97
CA LEU A 69 24.42 -6.98 12.55
C LEU A 69 23.49 -6.93 13.77
N GLN A 70 22.76 -5.83 13.96
CA GLN A 70 21.92 -5.65 15.14
C GLN A 70 20.47 -6.06 14.92
N CYS A 71 19.95 -5.98 13.69
CA CYS A 71 18.56 -6.30 13.41
C CYS A 71 18.34 -6.73 11.95
N VAL A 72 17.48 -7.73 11.76
CA VAL A 72 16.90 -8.06 10.44
C VAL A 72 15.44 -7.64 10.41
N ALA A 73 15.11 -6.64 9.60
CA ALA A 73 13.74 -6.17 9.40
C ALA A 73 13.08 -6.89 8.22
N HIS A 74 11.80 -7.18 8.33
CA HIS A 74 11.02 -7.85 7.28
C HIS A 74 9.54 -7.45 7.37
N ASP A 75 8.75 -7.82 6.37
CA ASP A 75 7.31 -7.57 6.38
C ASP A 75 6.63 -8.37 7.52
N ALA A 76 5.54 -7.83 8.07
CA ALA A 76 4.74 -8.52 9.08
C ALA A 76 3.96 -9.73 8.55
N HIS A 77 3.85 -9.91 7.22
CA HIS A 77 3.20 -11.08 6.64
C HIS A 77 3.98 -12.37 6.98
N PRO A 78 3.37 -13.35 7.68
CA PRO A 78 4.09 -14.54 8.17
C PRO A 78 4.52 -15.47 7.03
N ASP A 79 3.72 -15.55 5.95
CA ASP A 79 3.97 -16.49 4.86
C ASP A 79 4.93 -15.99 3.77
N PHE A 80 5.39 -14.74 3.83
CA PHE A 80 6.31 -14.21 2.82
C PHE A 80 7.66 -14.92 2.87
N PHE A 81 8.28 -15.09 1.70
CA PHE A 81 9.60 -15.72 1.62
C PHE A 81 10.65 -14.89 2.37
N SER A 82 10.57 -13.55 2.29
CA SER A 82 11.44 -12.64 3.03
C SER A 82 11.30 -12.81 4.55
N THR A 83 10.08 -12.98 5.06
CA THR A 83 9.82 -13.25 6.48
C THR A 83 10.42 -14.58 6.94
N GLN A 84 10.24 -15.65 6.17
CA GLN A 84 10.84 -16.95 6.47
C GLN A 84 12.37 -16.89 6.43
N HIS A 85 12.95 -16.15 5.47
CA HIS A 85 14.38 -15.95 5.37
C HIS A 85 14.93 -15.15 6.56
N ALA A 86 14.22 -14.13 7.03
CA ALA A 86 14.58 -13.39 8.25
C ALA A 86 14.66 -14.32 9.47
N ALA A 87 13.69 -15.22 9.64
CA ALA A 87 13.69 -16.19 10.73
C ALA A 87 14.89 -17.17 10.65
N GLN A 88 15.27 -17.60 9.45
CA GLN A 88 16.46 -18.43 9.23
C GLN A 88 17.76 -17.69 9.59
N LEU A 89 17.87 -16.40 9.22
CA LEU A 89 19.01 -15.57 9.59
C LEU A 89 19.07 -15.37 11.11
N ALA A 90 17.94 -15.14 11.77
CA ALA A 90 17.85 -15.03 13.23
C ALA A 90 18.39 -16.28 13.93
N ALA A 91 17.96 -17.46 13.49
CA ALA A 91 18.38 -18.73 14.06
C ALA A 91 19.88 -19.02 13.85
N THR A 92 20.43 -18.65 12.69
CA THR A 92 21.84 -18.94 12.33
C THR A 92 22.83 -17.93 12.88
N ARG A 93 22.42 -16.68 13.13
CA ARG A 93 23.32 -15.58 13.53
C ARG A 93 23.02 -15.00 14.92
N ALA A 94 22.02 -15.53 15.62
CA ALA A 94 21.55 -14.99 16.90
C ALA A 94 21.24 -13.47 16.83
N VAL A 95 20.66 -13.04 15.71
CA VAL A 95 20.27 -11.64 15.49
C VAL A 95 18.76 -11.48 15.73
N ARG A 96 18.37 -10.34 16.32
CA ARG A 96 16.94 -10.03 16.50
C ARG A 96 16.28 -9.80 15.13
N THR A 97 15.02 -10.16 15.03
CA THR A 97 14.17 -9.76 13.89
C THR A 97 13.17 -8.70 14.29
N LEU A 98 12.76 -7.89 13.33
CA LEU A 98 11.68 -6.93 13.48
C LEU A 98 10.70 -7.07 12.32
N ALA A 99 9.50 -7.55 12.63
CA ALA A 99 8.36 -7.47 11.73
C ALA A 99 7.86 -6.02 11.65
N VAL A 100 7.82 -5.47 10.45
CA VAL A 100 7.32 -4.12 10.17
C VAL A 100 6.04 -4.23 9.35
N GLN A 101 4.97 -3.56 9.81
CA GLN A 101 3.71 -3.57 9.08
C GLN A 101 3.87 -2.92 7.70
N HIS A 102 3.33 -3.58 6.67
CA HIS A 102 3.53 -3.24 5.26
C HIS A 102 3.26 -1.76 4.93
N HIS A 103 2.12 -1.23 5.36
CA HIS A 103 1.70 0.14 5.06
C HIS A 103 2.47 1.17 5.89
N HIS A 104 2.86 0.83 7.12
CA HIS A 104 3.81 1.62 7.91
C HIS A 104 5.17 1.67 7.20
N ALA A 105 5.65 0.56 6.60
CA ALA A 105 6.88 0.57 5.82
C ALA A 105 6.79 1.48 4.59
N HIS A 106 5.67 1.50 3.84
CA HIS A 106 5.44 2.45 2.75
C HIS A 106 5.60 3.91 3.22
N ILE A 107 4.91 4.29 4.29
CA ILE A 107 5.00 5.65 4.85
C ILE A 107 6.41 5.95 5.37
N ALA A 108 7.04 4.98 6.04
CA ALA A 108 8.39 5.11 6.59
C ALA A 108 9.45 5.27 5.50
N ALA A 109 9.27 4.67 4.31
CA ALA A 109 10.19 4.84 3.19
C ALA A 109 10.24 6.31 2.73
N VAL A 110 9.08 6.95 2.59
CA VAL A 110 9.01 8.39 2.28
C VAL A 110 9.56 9.22 3.44
N CYS A 111 9.28 8.86 4.70
CA CYS A 111 9.89 9.53 5.85
C CYS A 111 11.41 9.47 5.82
N ALA A 112 11.99 8.34 5.38
CA ALA A 112 13.44 8.18 5.25
C ALA A 112 14.03 9.09 4.17
N GLU A 113 13.39 9.19 3.01
CA GLU A 113 13.83 10.07 1.91
C GLU A 113 13.82 11.56 2.29
N TRP A 114 12.91 11.95 3.17
CA TRP A 114 12.72 13.34 3.61
C TRP A 114 13.32 13.63 5.00
N GLY A 115 13.84 12.63 5.70
CA GLY A 115 14.38 12.77 7.06
C GLY A 115 13.33 13.15 8.11
N LEU A 116 12.08 12.70 7.94
CA LEU A 116 10.97 13.03 8.84
C LEU A 116 11.01 12.18 10.11
N THR A 117 11.44 12.77 11.23
CA THR A 117 11.58 12.10 12.52
C THR A 117 10.39 12.31 13.47
N GLY A 118 9.58 13.34 13.22
CA GLY A 118 8.38 13.64 13.99
C GLY A 118 7.17 12.75 13.61
N PRO A 119 6.06 12.85 14.35
CA PRO A 119 4.82 12.17 14.00
C PRO A 119 4.24 12.76 12.71
N VAL A 120 3.83 11.90 11.79
CA VAL A 120 3.21 12.27 10.51
C VAL A 120 1.85 11.59 10.35
N LEU A 121 0.99 12.21 9.56
CA LEU A 121 -0.21 11.57 9.02
C LEU A 121 0.19 10.83 7.74
N GLY A 122 -0.02 9.52 7.69
CA GLY A 122 0.27 8.70 6.52
C GLY A 122 -1.00 8.28 5.81
N LEU A 123 -1.07 8.47 4.49
CA LEU A 123 -2.11 7.88 3.65
C LEU A 123 -1.46 6.83 2.74
N ALA A 124 -1.68 5.56 3.06
CA ALA A 124 -1.10 4.42 2.38
C ALA A 124 -2.13 3.79 1.42
N LEU A 125 -1.88 3.90 0.12
CA LEU A 125 -2.81 3.57 -0.95
C LEU A 125 -2.23 2.46 -1.83
N ASP A 126 -2.75 1.25 -1.71
CA ASP A 126 -2.12 0.07 -2.29
C ASP A 126 -3.11 -1.02 -2.72
N GLY A 127 -2.59 -2.03 -3.41
CA GLY A 127 -3.31 -3.22 -3.81
C GLY A 127 -3.50 -4.21 -2.67
N PHE A 128 -2.47 -4.49 -1.87
CA PHE A 128 -2.54 -5.47 -0.80
C PHE A 128 -1.38 -5.29 0.17
N GLY A 129 -1.68 -5.33 1.46
CA GLY A 129 -0.71 -5.65 2.49
C GLY A 129 -1.43 -6.19 3.71
N LEU A 130 -0.80 -7.10 4.46
CA LEU A 130 -1.45 -7.68 5.63
C LEU A 130 -1.61 -6.61 6.72
N GLY A 131 -2.86 -6.41 7.12
CA GLY A 131 -3.22 -5.55 8.24
C GLY A 131 -2.80 -6.12 9.58
N SER A 132 -2.65 -5.26 10.59
CA SER A 132 -2.40 -5.71 11.96
C SER A 132 -3.58 -6.49 12.57
N ASP A 133 -4.76 -6.41 11.96
CA ASP A 133 -5.96 -7.18 12.28
C ASP A 133 -6.09 -8.47 11.45
N GLY A 134 -5.07 -8.81 10.64
CA GLY A 134 -5.06 -9.98 9.77
C GLY A 134 -5.88 -9.82 8.48
N GLU A 135 -6.48 -8.65 8.25
CA GLU A 135 -7.28 -8.38 7.05
C GLU A 135 -6.44 -7.72 5.93
N PRO A 136 -6.78 -7.91 4.65
CA PRO A 136 -6.08 -7.28 3.53
C PRO A 136 -6.30 -5.75 3.48
N TRP A 137 -5.27 -4.98 3.78
CA TRP A 137 -5.31 -3.51 3.71
C TRP A 137 -4.87 -3.00 2.33
N GLY A 138 -5.11 -1.71 2.08
CA GLY A 138 -4.65 -1.01 0.86
C GLY A 138 -5.28 0.38 0.66
N GLY A 139 -5.93 0.93 1.68
CA GLY A 139 -6.55 2.24 1.63
C GLY A 139 -6.65 2.75 3.06
N GLU A 140 -5.49 3.04 3.65
CA GLU A 140 -5.34 3.21 5.08
C GLU A 140 -4.87 4.61 5.43
N LEU A 141 -5.48 5.18 6.45
CA LEU A 141 -5.03 6.39 7.09
C LEU A 141 -4.34 6.02 8.39
N LEU A 142 -3.08 6.39 8.54
CA LEU A 142 -2.19 5.99 9.62
C LEU A 142 -1.64 7.21 10.35
N ARG A 143 -1.39 7.07 11.65
CA ARG A 143 -0.47 7.91 12.40
C ARG A 143 0.84 7.16 12.53
N VAL A 144 1.94 7.74 12.02
CA VAL A 144 3.27 7.13 12.08
C VAL A 144 4.20 8.03 12.88
N ALA A 145 4.87 7.47 13.88
CA ALA A 145 5.84 8.16 14.73
C ALA A 145 7.02 7.22 15.03
N GLY A 146 8.08 7.32 14.22
CA GLY A 146 9.23 6.42 14.32
C GLY A 146 8.83 4.95 14.14
N ALA A 147 9.10 4.15 15.17
CA ALA A 147 8.78 2.72 15.18
C ALA A 147 7.31 2.41 15.46
N GLN A 148 6.52 3.41 15.85
CA GLN A 148 5.11 3.24 16.18
C GLN A 148 4.24 3.64 14.99
N GLY A 149 3.33 2.75 14.60
CA GLY A 149 2.30 3.00 13.60
C GLY A 149 0.94 2.61 14.15
N GLY A 150 -0.09 3.43 13.89
CA GLY A 150 -1.46 3.15 14.31
C GLY A 150 -2.45 3.54 13.22
N ARG A 151 -3.48 2.71 13.00
CA ARG A 151 -4.54 2.98 12.03
C ARG A 151 -5.52 3.99 12.62
N LEU A 152 -5.73 5.10 11.91
CA LEU A 152 -6.68 6.16 12.25
C LEU A 152 -8.02 6.00 11.51
N GLY A 153 -8.00 5.35 10.35
CA GLY A 153 -9.17 5.16 9.51
C GLY A 153 -8.85 4.29 8.31
N HIS A 154 -9.87 3.93 7.55
CA HIS A 154 -9.73 3.16 6.32
C HIS A 154 -10.82 3.44 5.30
N LEU A 155 -10.59 3.04 4.05
CA LEU A 155 -11.68 2.95 3.09
C LEU A 155 -12.68 1.89 3.53
N ARG A 156 -13.97 2.15 3.31
CA ARG A 156 -15.03 1.17 3.56
C ARG A 156 -14.68 -0.17 2.92
N ARG A 157 -14.85 -1.24 3.69
CA ARG A 157 -14.43 -2.58 3.28
C ARG A 157 -15.39 -3.26 2.31
N ILE A 158 -14.86 -4.13 1.46
CA ILE A 158 -15.62 -5.10 0.66
C ILE A 158 -15.14 -6.54 0.90
N PRO A 159 -16.04 -7.53 0.79
CA PRO A 159 -15.66 -8.94 0.91
C PRO A 159 -14.84 -9.40 -0.30
N LEU A 160 -13.74 -10.12 -0.04
CA LEU A 160 -12.97 -10.85 -1.05
C LEU A 160 -13.54 -12.26 -1.26
N VAL A 161 -14.65 -12.36 -1.97
CA VAL A 161 -15.29 -13.66 -2.24
C VAL A 161 -14.41 -14.52 -3.13
N GLY A 162 -13.89 -15.60 -2.57
CA GLY A 162 -12.90 -16.47 -3.23
C GLY A 162 -11.44 -16.18 -2.87
N GLY A 163 -11.16 -15.27 -1.92
CA GLY A 163 -9.81 -14.96 -1.44
C GLY A 163 -8.93 -14.48 -2.59
N ASP A 164 -7.77 -15.11 -2.77
CA ASP A 164 -6.80 -14.78 -3.82
C ASP A 164 -7.37 -14.86 -5.24
N ARG A 165 -8.43 -15.66 -5.47
CA ARG A 165 -9.10 -15.66 -6.77
C ARG A 165 -9.68 -14.30 -7.12
N ALA A 166 -10.04 -13.47 -6.14
CA ALA A 166 -10.56 -12.14 -6.40
C ALA A 166 -9.52 -11.20 -7.05
N THR A 167 -8.22 -11.45 -6.89
CA THR A 167 -7.16 -10.67 -7.57
C THR A 167 -6.93 -11.17 -9.00
N GLN A 168 -7.09 -12.46 -9.24
CA GLN A 168 -7.00 -13.08 -10.58
C GLN A 168 -8.29 -12.92 -11.40
N GLU A 169 -9.41 -12.65 -10.74
CA GLU A 169 -10.73 -12.49 -11.35
C GLU A 169 -11.38 -11.19 -10.83
N PRO A 170 -10.95 -9.99 -11.29
CA PRO A 170 -11.45 -8.69 -10.82
C PRO A 170 -12.97 -8.51 -10.87
N TRP A 171 -13.67 -9.29 -11.70
CA TRP A 171 -15.13 -9.29 -11.72
C TRP A 171 -15.78 -9.69 -10.38
N ARG A 172 -15.07 -10.44 -9.54
CA ARG A 172 -15.49 -10.75 -8.16
C ARG A 172 -15.50 -9.49 -7.28
N LEU A 173 -14.55 -8.58 -7.50
CA LEU A 173 -14.49 -7.29 -6.82
C LEU A 173 -15.64 -6.39 -7.27
N ALA A 174 -15.93 -6.36 -8.58
CA ALA A 174 -17.10 -5.69 -9.12
C ALA A 174 -18.42 -6.23 -8.52
N ALA A 175 -18.54 -7.56 -8.34
CA ALA A 175 -19.67 -8.17 -7.67
C ALA A 175 -19.78 -7.75 -6.19
N ALA A 176 -18.66 -7.71 -5.47
CA ALA A 176 -18.60 -7.25 -4.08
C ALA A 176 -18.98 -5.76 -3.94
N VAL A 177 -18.56 -4.91 -4.88
CA VAL A 177 -18.98 -3.50 -4.97
C VAL A 177 -20.49 -3.41 -5.21
N LEU A 178 -21.04 -4.12 -6.20
CA LEU A 178 -22.48 -4.11 -6.47
C LEU A 178 -23.29 -4.54 -5.24
N HIS A 179 -22.80 -5.55 -4.51
CA HIS A 179 -23.40 -5.97 -3.24
C HIS A 179 -23.34 -4.86 -2.18
N ALA A 180 -22.20 -4.18 -2.01
CA ALA A 180 -22.04 -3.06 -1.07
C ALA A 180 -22.93 -1.85 -1.41
N LEU A 181 -23.30 -1.69 -2.69
CA LEU A 181 -24.29 -0.71 -3.17
C LEU A 181 -25.75 -1.16 -2.99
N GLY A 182 -26.00 -2.35 -2.41
CA GLY A 182 -27.35 -2.92 -2.29
C GLY A 182 -27.90 -3.48 -3.61
N GLN A 183 -27.06 -3.65 -4.62
CA GLN A 183 -27.43 -4.09 -5.97
C GLN A 183 -27.04 -5.55 -6.25
N THR A 184 -27.10 -6.44 -5.25
CA THR A 184 -26.83 -7.88 -5.41
C THR A 184 -27.59 -8.51 -6.61
N PRO A 185 -28.88 -8.21 -6.85
CA PRO A 185 -29.60 -8.74 -8.01
C PRO A 185 -29.03 -8.29 -9.38
N ALA A 186 -28.31 -7.16 -9.42
CA ALA A 186 -27.71 -6.64 -10.65
C ALA A 186 -26.42 -7.39 -11.04
N ILE A 187 -25.82 -8.18 -10.14
CA ILE A 187 -24.60 -8.95 -10.40
C ILE A 187 -24.80 -9.90 -11.59
N GLU A 188 -25.90 -10.66 -11.60
CA GLU A 188 -26.20 -11.60 -12.68
C GLU A 188 -26.46 -10.87 -14.00
N LYS A 189 -27.16 -9.74 -13.96
CA LYS A 189 -27.42 -8.93 -15.16
C LYS A 189 -26.16 -8.31 -15.77
N ARG A 190 -25.27 -7.77 -14.93
CA ARG A 190 -24.07 -7.03 -15.37
C ARG A 190 -22.87 -7.93 -15.63
N LEU A 191 -22.76 -9.03 -14.89
CA LEU A 191 -21.60 -9.92 -14.90
C LEU A 191 -21.96 -11.35 -15.34
N GLY A 192 -23.18 -11.58 -15.86
CA GLY A 192 -23.70 -12.91 -16.20
C GLY A 192 -22.91 -13.70 -17.25
N ALA A 193 -22.07 -13.01 -18.05
CA ALA A 193 -21.11 -13.68 -18.94
C ALA A 193 -20.00 -14.42 -18.17
N LYS A 194 -19.86 -14.22 -16.85
CA LYS A 194 -18.84 -14.87 -16.01
C LYS A 194 -19.39 -16.20 -15.45
N PRO A 195 -18.62 -17.31 -15.51
CA PRO A 195 -19.11 -18.67 -15.25
C PRO A 195 -19.80 -18.91 -13.90
N HIS A 196 -19.55 -18.05 -12.92
CA HIS A 196 -20.04 -18.22 -11.54
C HIS A 196 -20.68 -16.95 -10.96
N ALA A 197 -21.14 -16.01 -11.79
CA ALA A 197 -21.72 -14.75 -11.32
C ALA A 197 -22.90 -14.95 -10.37
N ARG A 198 -23.82 -15.86 -10.71
CA ARG A 198 -24.97 -16.23 -9.86
C ARG A 198 -24.53 -16.79 -8.51
N ALA A 199 -23.61 -17.77 -8.53
CA ALA A 199 -23.10 -18.39 -7.31
C ALA A 199 -22.41 -17.37 -6.40
N VAL A 200 -21.63 -16.43 -6.96
CA VAL A 200 -21.01 -15.34 -6.20
C VAL A 200 -22.05 -14.39 -5.60
N ALA A 201 -23.11 -14.05 -6.34
CA ALA A 201 -24.21 -13.25 -5.80
C ALA A 201 -24.91 -13.95 -4.62
N ASP A 202 -25.17 -15.24 -4.74
CA ASP A 202 -25.78 -16.04 -3.67
C ASP A 202 -24.86 -16.17 -2.43
N LEU A 203 -23.53 -16.22 -2.64
CA LEU A 203 -22.55 -16.22 -1.53
C LEU A 203 -22.48 -14.86 -0.82
N LEU A 204 -22.52 -13.76 -1.58
CA LEU A 204 -22.55 -12.40 -1.04
C LEU A 204 -23.83 -12.12 -0.24
N ALA A 205 -24.96 -12.71 -0.64
CA ALA A 205 -26.23 -12.55 0.06
C ALA A 205 -26.28 -13.28 1.42
N LYS A 206 -25.38 -14.23 1.67
CA LYS A 206 -25.33 -14.99 2.94
C LYS A 206 -24.46 -14.26 3.96
N PRO A 207 -24.75 -14.39 5.27
CA PRO A 207 -23.94 -13.81 6.35
C PRO A 207 -22.59 -14.52 6.56
N GLN A 208 -21.99 -15.09 5.50
CA GLN A 208 -20.72 -15.79 5.57
C GLN A 208 -19.56 -14.80 5.76
N ARG A 209 -18.61 -15.15 6.63
CA ARG A 209 -17.40 -14.35 6.82
C ARG A 209 -16.41 -14.63 5.69
N TRP A 210 -16.27 -13.65 4.80
CA TRP A 210 -15.17 -13.55 3.85
C TRP A 210 -14.12 -12.57 4.38
N PRO A 211 -12.83 -12.74 4.05
CA PRO A 211 -11.83 -11.69 4.30
C PRO A 211 -12.32 -10.36 3.73
N GLN A 212 -12.07 -9.28 4.46
CA GLN A 212 -12.56 -7.95 4.15
C GLN A 212 -11.40 -7.05 3.76
N THR A 213 -11.43 -6.51 2.54
CA THR A 213 -10.38 -5.59 2.10
C THR A 213 -10.82 -4.13 2.09
N SER A 214 -9.91 -3.25 2.48
CA SER A 214 -10.00 -1.79 2.31
C SER A 214 -9.14 -1.26 1.16
N SER A 215 -8.67 -2.13 0.25
CA SER A 215 -7.75 -1.74 -0.81
C SER A 215 -8.36 -0.78 -1.84
N LEU A 216 -7.68 0.36 -2.04
CA LEU A 216 -8.00 1.29 -3.14
C LEU A 216 -7.75 0.63 -4.50
N GLY A 217 -6.65 -0.14 -4.64
CA GLY A 217 -6.35 -0.87 -5.87
C GLY A 217 -7.49 -1.79 -6.28
N ARG A 218 -8.08 -2.53 -5.33
CA ARG A 218 -9.23 -3.41 -5.59
C ARG A 218 -10.49 -2.65 -6.02
N LEU A 219 -10.69 -1.42 -5.54
CA LEU A 219 -11.79 -0.55 -5.98
C LEU A 219 -11.58 -0.05 -7.41
N PHE A 220 -10.33 0.27 -7.79
CA PHE A 220 -9.97 0.60 -9.18
C PHE A 220 -10.17 -0.60 -10.11
N ASP A 221 -9.74 -1.79 -9.70
CA ASP A 221 -9.96 -3.04 -10.45
C ASP A 221 -11.47 -3.30 -10.66
N ALA A 222 -12.29 -3.10 -9.62
CA ALA A 222 -13.73 -3.24 -9.70
C ALA A 222 -14.38 -2.21 -10.65
N ALA A 223 -13.96 -0.94 -10.58
CA ALA A 223 -14.46 0.12 -11.44
C ALA A 223 -14.17 -0.17 -12.92
N ALA A 224 -12.96 -0.63 -13.22
CA ALA A 224 -12.58 -1.02 -14.58
C ALA A 224 -13.50 -2.10 -15.16
N VAL A 225 -13.81 -3.14 -14.37
CA VAL A 225 -14.73 -4.20 -14.81
C VAL A 225 -16.16 -3.69 -14.99
N LEU A 226 -16.64 -2.82 -14.08
CA LEU A 226 -17.99 -2.26 -14.18
C LEU A 226 -18.17 -1.35 -15.40
N LEU A 227 -17.10 -0.71 -15.85
CA LEU A 227 -17.06 0.06 -17.10
C LEU A 227 -16.81 -0.81 -18.35
N GLY A 228 -16.58 -2.12 -18.20
CA GLY A 228 -16.35 -3.03 -19.32
C GLY A 228 -14.97 -2.91 -19.96
N LEU A 229 -13.96 -2.40 -19.23
CA LEU A 229 -12.59 -2.32 -19.71
C LEU A 229 -11.96 -3.73 -19.65
N GLY A 230 -11.75 -4.34 -20.82
CA GLY A 230 -11.55 -5.79 -21.03
C GLY A 230 -10.33 -6.48 -20.40
N GLU A 231 -9.67 -5.89 -19.42
CA GLU A 231 -8.59 -6.55 -18.66
C GLU A 231 -9.18 -7.46 -17.57
N HIS A 232 -8.51 -8.58 -17.30
CA HIS A 232 -9.04 -9.62 -16.41
C HIS A 232 -8.10 -9.99 -15.26
N THR A 233 -7.02 -9.22 -15.06
CA THR A 233 -6.07 -9.43 -13.96
C THR A 233 -5.85 -8.14 -13.19
N THR A 234 -5.41 -8.29 -11.96
CA THR A 234 -4.86 -7.21 -11.14
C THR A 234 -3.33 -7.15 -11.34
N PRO A 235 -2.71 -5.96 -11.49
CA PRO A 235 -3.31 -4.63 -11.53
C PRO A 235 -3.75 -4.18 -12.95
N GLY A 236 -3.78 -5.09 -13.93
CA GLY A 236 -4.12 -4.78 -15.33
C GLY A 236 -5.44 -4.03 -15.50
N ALA A 237 -6.47 -4.39 -14.73
CA ALA A 237 -7.77 -3.72 -14.71
C ALA A 237 -7.66 -2.25 -14.26
N ALA A 238 -7.03 -1.97 -13.12
CA ALA A 238 -6.75 -0.60 -12.68
C ALA A 238 -5.93 0.22 -13.71
N LEU A 239 -4.97 -0.41 -14.39
CA LEU A 239 -4.20 0.24 -15.46
C LEU A 239 -5.08 0.58 -16.67
N ALA A 240 -5.99 -0.30 -17.08
CA ALA A 240 -6.92 -0.01 -18.18
C ALA A 240 -7.85 1.15 -17.86
N LEU A 241 -8.34 1.24 -16.62
CA LEU A 241 -9.10 2.40 -16.13
C LEU A 241 -8.30 3.68 -16.26
N SER A 242 -7.04 3.65 -15.81
CA SER A 242 -6.15 4.82 -15.87
C SER A 242 -5.84 5.24 -17.31
N ARG A 243 -5.70 4.28 -18.23
CA ARG A 243 -5.56 4.57 -19.67
C ARG A 243 -6.81 5.24 -20.25
N ALA A 244 -8.00 4.75 -19.91
CA ALA A 244 -9.26 5.34 -20.37
C ALA A 244 -9.43 6.78 -19.86
N ALA A 245 -9.13 7.02 -18.58
CA ALA A 245 -9.12 8.36 -17.98
C ALA A 245 -8.15 9.30 -18.71
N ALA A 246 -6.91 8.85 -18.95
CA ALA A 246 -5.89 9.63 -19.64
C ALA A 246 -6.26 9.94 -21.10
N GLN A 247 -6.93 9.02 -21.80
CA GLN A 247 -7.39 9.22 -23.18
C GLN A 247 -8.53 10.25 -23.27
N HIS A 248 -9.42 10.28 -22.28
CA HIS A 248 -10.46 11.31 -22.19
C HIS A 248 -9.86 12.68 -21.82
N GLY A 249 -8.91 12.70 -20.89
CA GLY A 249 -8.33 13.91 -20.33
C GLY A 249 -9.04 14.40 -19.06
N PRO A 250 -8.62 15.56 -18.52
CA PRO A 250 -9.12 16.07 -17.24
C PRO A 250 -10.64 16.20 -17.19
N ALA A 251 -11.24 15.88 -16.05
CA ALA A 251 -12.67 15.99 -15.81
C ALA A 251 -12.95 16.45 -14.38
N GLU A 252 -14.10 17.11 -14.20
CA GLU A 252 -14.56 17.54 -12.87
C GLU A 252 -15.04 16.35 -12.04
N PRO A 253 -14.74 16.31 -10.73
CA PRO A 253 -15.18 15.22 -9.84
C PRO A 253 -16.71 15.19 -9.72
N TRP A 254 -17.25 14.08 -9.23
CA TRP A 254 -18.65 14.03 -8.80
C TRP A 254 -18.79 14.62 -7.38
N PRO A 255 -19.42 15.79 -7.20
CA PRO A 255 -19.54 16.40 -5.89
C PRO A 255 -20.41 15.54 -4.96
N GLN A 256 -20.12 15.59 -3.65
CA GLN A 256 -20.95 14.98 -2.60
C GLN A 256 -21.14 13.45 -2.75
N THR A 257 -20.15 12.74 -3.28
CA THR A 257 -20.21 11.29 -3.52
C THR A 257 -19.42 10.44 -2.51
N TRP A 258 -18.81 11.07 -1.51
CA TRP A 258 -18.14 10.39 -0.39
C TRP A 258 -18.56 10.98 0.94
N ARG A 259 -18.38 10.20 2.01
CA ARG A 259 -18.54 10.65 3.39
C ARG A 259 -17.43 10.05 4.25
N ILE A 260 -16.92 10.83 5.18
CA ILE A 260 -16.02 10.34 6.24
C ILE A 260 -16.85 10.26 7.52
N ASP A 261 -16.91 9.11 8.16
CA ASP A 261 -17.62 8.97 9.44
C ASP A 261 -16.74 9.37 10.64
N ALA A 262 -17.34 9.36 11.84
CA ALA A 262 -16.66 9.75 13.06
C ALA A 262 -15.54 8.78 13.48
N GLN A 263 -15.51 7.58 12.92
CA GLN A 263 -14.49 6.55 13.15
C GLN A 263 -13.36 6.63 12.12
N GLY A 264 -13.43 7.58 11.19
CA GLY A 264 -12.43 7.75 10.13
C GLY A 264 -12.61 6.80 8.94
N GLU A 265 -13.75 6.11 8.80
CA GLU A 265 -14.07 5.34 7.61
C GLU A 265 -14.46 6.28 6.45
N LEU A 266 -13.79 6.14 5.30
CA LEU A 266 -14.19 6.80 4.05
C LEU A 266 -15.16 5.90 3.28
N ASP A 267 -16.42 6.30 3.26
CA ASP A 267 -17.51 5.65 2.53
C ASP A 267 -17.54 6.11 1.07
N TRP A 268 -17.00 5.26 0.19
CA TRP A 268 -16.86 5.50 -1.25
C TRP A 268 -18.09 5.12 -2.07
N ARG A 269 -19.16 4.59 -1.46
CA ARG A 269 -20.29 4.01 -2.20
C ARG A 269 -20.94 4.99 -3.19
N GLY A 270 -21.01 6.28 -2.84
CA GLY A 270 -21.51 7.31 -3.76
C GLY A 270 -20.64 7.47 -5.01
N ILE A 271 -19.32 7.30 -4.90
CA ILE A 271 -18.37 7.35 -6.04
C ILE A 271 -18.70 6.22 -7.03
N MET A 272 -18.86 4.99 -6.53
CA MET A 272 -19.19 3.84 -7.37
C MET A 272 -20.61 3.91 -7.92
N ALA A 273 -21.56 4.47 -7.16
CA ALA A 273 -22.91 4.71 -7.66
C ALA A 273 -22.91 5.72 -8.82
N ALA A 274 -22.15 6.82 -8.72
CA ALA A 274 -22.02 7.83 -9.76
C ALA A 274 -21.32 7.27 -11.02
N LEU A 275 -20.26 6.47 -10.84
CA LEU A 275 -19.59 5.75 -11.93
C LEU A 275 -20.59 4.91 -12.75
N LEU A 276 -21.53 4.21 -12.11
CA LEU A 276 -22.52 3.37 -12.79
C LEU A 276 -23.60 4.17 -13.55
N GLN A 277 -23.73 5.47 -13.31
CA GLN A 277 -24.67 6.36 -13.99
C GLN A 277 -24.04 7.15 -15.14
N GLU A 278 -22.72 7.13 -15.28
CA GLU A 278 -22.00 7.83 -16.34
C GLU A 278 -21.87 6.90 -17.57
N PRO A 279 -22.60 7.15 -18.68
CA PRO A 279 -22.60 6.25 -19.83
C PRO A 279 -21.34 6.33 -20.68
N ASP A 280 -20.64 7.47 -20.67
CA ASP A 280 -19.37 7.62 -21.37
C ASP A 280 -18.25 7.03 -20.53
N VAL A 281 -17.63 5.95 -21.02
CA VAL A 281 -16.60 5.20 -20.29
C VAL A 281 -15.35 6.03 -20.03
N GLY A 282 -14.93 6.86 -20.99
CA GLY A 282 -13.74 7.70 -20.86
C GLY A 282 -13.97 8.79 -19.81
N LEU A 283 -15.11 9.48 -19.89
CA LEU A 283 -15.52 10.47 -18.90
C LEU A 283 -15.71 9.85 -17.53
N ALA A 284 -16.36 8.68 -17.43
CA ALA A 284 -16.55 7.96 -16.17
C ALA A 284 -15.21 7.63 -15.50
N ALA A 285 -14.23 7.15 -16.27
CA ALA A 285 -12.89 6.87 -15.77
C ALA A 285 -12.19 8.14 -15.28
N ALA A 286 -12.21 9.22 -16.07
CA ALA A 286 -11.59 10.49 -15.70
C ALA A 286 -12.22 11.12 -14.45
N ARG A 287 -13.56 11.14 -14.37
CA ARG A 287 -14.29 11.65 -13.20
C ARG A 287 -14.05 10.78 -11.98
N PHE A 288 -13.92 9.46 -12.14
CA PHE A 288 -13.63 8.54 -11.05
C PHE A 288 -12.29 8.86 -10.38
N GLU A 289 -11.22 9.02 -11.17
CA GLU A 289 -9.91 9.37 -10.62
C GLU A 289 -9.90 10.75 -9.97
N ALA A 290 -10.51 11.76 -10.62
CA ALA A 290 -10.64 13.10 -10.07
C ALA A 290 -11.42 13.08 -8.73
N THR A 291 -12.49 12.28 -8.66
CA THR A 291 -13.31 12.13 -7.45
C THR A 291 -12.52 11.47 -6.32
N TRP A 292 -11.72 10.45 -6.60
CA TRP A 292 -10.84 9.84 -5.59
C TRP A 292 -9.77 10.81 -5.09
N ALA A 293 -9.14 11.59 -5.96
CA ALA A 293 -8.19 12.61 -5.53
C ALA A 293 -8.83 13.61 -4.55
N HIS A 294 -10.08 14.01 -4.80
CA HIS A 294 -10.85 14.87 -3.90
C HIS A 294 -11.20 14.18 -2.58
N ALA A 295 -11.76 12.97 -2.63
CA ALA A 295 -12.18 12.22 -1.46
C ALA A 295 -11.01 11.93 -0.51
N LEU A 296 -9.87 11.51 -1.05
CA LEU A 296 -8.66 11.22 -0.29
C LEU A 296 -8.03 12.48 0.31
N ALA A 297 -8.10 13.60 -0.40
CA ALA A 297 -7.59 14.87 0.10
C ALA A 297 -8.44 15.38 1.26
N ASP A 298 -9.77 15.38 1.11
CA ASP A 298 -10.69 15.77 2.18
C ASP A 298 -10.50 14.89 3.43
N TRP A 299 -10.22 13.59 3.21
CA TRP A 299 -9.92 12.66 4.30
C TRP A 299 -8.62 12.97 5.02
N ALA A 300 -7.54 13.24 4.29
CA ALA A 300 -6.27 13.67 4.87
C ALA A 300 -6.39 15.02 5.60
N ILE A 301 -7.15 15.98 5.05
CA ILE A 301 -7.36 17.30 5.66
C ILE A 301 -8.15 17.17 6.97
N ALA A 302 -9.26 16.44 6.96
CA ALA A 302 -10.08 16.22 8.14
C ALA A 302 -9.29 15.52 9.26
N ALA A 303 -8.49 14.50 8.89
CA ALA A 303 -7.65 13.78 9.82
C ALA A 303 -6.49 14.61 10.36
N GLY A 304 -5.83 15.42 9.52
CA GLY A 304 -4.77 16.33 9.93
C GLY A 304 -5.27 17.32 10.99
N ALA A 305 -6.46 17.90 10.78
CA ALA A 305 -7.11 18.77 11.75
C ALA A 305 -7.45 18.03 13.06
N ALA A 306 -8.04 16.84 12.97
CA ALA A 306 -8.43 16.06 14.15
C ALA A 306 -7.24 15.56 14.99
N GLN A 307 -6.11 15.27 14.34
CA GLN A 307 -4.88 14.78 15.01
C GLN A 307 -3.90 15.90 15.39
N GLY A 308 -4.15 17.14 14.95
CA GLY A 308 -3.19 18.24 15.11
C GLY A 308 -1.88 18.01 14.35
N LEU A 309 -1.92 17.27 13.23
CA LEU A 309 -0.74 16.93 12.42
C LEU A 309 -0.75 17.76 11.14
N ARG A 310 0.38 18.42 10.87
CA ARG A 310 0.56 19.25 9.66
C ARG A 310 1.25 18.50 8.52
N GLN A 311 2.12 17.54 8.85
CA GLN A 311 2.88 16.77 7.88
C GLN A 311 2.07 15.56 7.41
N VAL A 312 1.84 15.48 6.10
CA VAL A 312 1.09 14.40 5.43
C VAL A 312 1.99 13.68 4.45
N VAL A 313 2.08 12.37 4.59
CA VAL A 313 2.88 11.48 3.75
C VAL A 313 1.96 10.62 2.90
N PHE A 314 2.18 10.62 1.58
CA PHE A 314 1.49 9.76 0.63
C PHE A 314 2.44 8.66 0.16
N ALA A 315 2.02 7.39 0.27
CA ALA A 315 2.78 6.24 -0.22
C ALA A 315 1.86 5.10 -0.68
N GLY A 316 2.45 4.06 -1.28
CA GLY A 316 1.75 2.87 -1.80
C GLY A 316 1.58 2.88 -3.32
N GLY A 317 1.43 1.67 -3.89
CA GLY A 317 1.46 1.45 -5.34
C GLY A 317 0.35 2.14 -6.14
N CYS A 318 -0.77 2.52 -5.52
CA CYS A 318 -1.84 3.25 -6.22
C CYS A 318 -1.41 4.67 -6.63
N LEU A 319 -0.36 5.23 -6.02
CA LEU A 319 0.23 6.52 -6.43
C LEU A 319 1.06 6.42 -7.71
N ALA A 320 1.17 5.25 -8.35
CA ALA A 320 1.62 5.16 -9.74
C ALA A 320 0.58 5.77 -10.72
N ASN A 321 -0.67 5.97 -10.27
CA ASN A 321 -1.69 6.67 -11.03
C ASN A 321 -1.35 8.18 -11.12
N PRO A 322 -1.15 8.75 -12.34
CA PRO A 322 -0.72 10.14 -12.49
C PRO A 322 -1.72 11.17 -11.97
N THR A 323 -3.02 10.90 -12.05
CA THR A 323 -4.06 11.80 -11.53
C THR A 323 -3.98 11.87 -10.02
N LEU A 324 -3.90 10.72 -9.33
CA LEU A 324 -3.74 10.69 -7.88
C LEU A 324 -2.40 11.31 -7.44
N ALA A 325 -1.29 10.98 -8.11
CA ALA A 325 0.03 11.51 -7.77
C ALA A 325 0.13 13.04 -7.91
N ARG A 326 -0.65 13.63 -8.81
CA ARG A 326 -0.66 15.08 -9.05
C ARG A 326 -1.68 15.81 -8.18
N ASP A 327 -2.94 15.38 -8.24
CA ASP A 327 -4.07 16.20 -7.77
C ASP A 327 -4.30 16.09 -6.27
N LEU A 328 -4.08 14.90 -5.69
CA LEU A 328 -4.23 14.69 -4.24
C LEU A 328 -3.20 15.52 -3.45
N PRO A 329 -1.88 15.42 -3.71
CA PRO A 329 -0.89 16.28 -3.07
C PRO A 329 -1.16 17.78 -3.23
N ALA A 330 -1.50 18.22 -4.45
CA ALA A 330 -1.76 19.62 -4.74
C ALA A 330 -2.95 20.17 -3.93
N ARG A 331 -4.05 19.41 -3.83
CA ARG A 331 -5.22 19.79 -3.05
C ARG A 331 -4.90 19.88 -1.57
N VAL A 332 -4.21 18.89 -1.01
CA VAL A 332 -3.86 18.88 0.42
C VAL A 332 -2.92 20.03 0.77
N ALA A 333 -1.94 20.33 -0.09
CA ALA A 333 -1.05 21.47 0.07
C ALA A 333 -1.78 22.82 -0.01
N HIS A 334 -2.79 22.96 -0.88
CA HIS A 334 -3.62 24.16 -0.97
C HIS A 334 -4.38 24.46 0.34
N HIS A 335 -4.66 23.43 1.14
CA HIS A 335 -5.26 23.56 2.47
C HIS A 335 -4.23 23.80 3.60
N GLY A 336 -2.97 24.07 3.27
CA GLY A 336 -1.94 24.51 4.22
C GLY A 336 -1.22 23.40 4.99
N LEU A 337 -1.38 22.15 4.55
CA LEU A 337 -0.66 20.98 5.08
C LEU A 337 0.66 20.77 4.31
N ASP A 338 1.68 20.29 5.01
CA ASP A 338 3.00 20.00 4.44
C ASP A 338 2.98 18.59 3.85
N VAL A 339 3.11 18.51 2.53
CA VAL A 339 2.91 17.25 1.79
C VAL A 339 4.25 16.63 1.37
N PHE A 340 4.37 15.33 1.61
CA PHE A 340 5.54 14.52 1.26
C PHE A 340 5.12 13.28 0.47
N GLN A 341 5.84 13.01 -0.61
CA GLN A 341 5.68 11.83 -1.46
C GLN A 341 7.05 11.28 -1.82
N ALA A 342 7.10 10.03 -2.30
CA ALA A 342 8.35 9.43 -2.79
C ALA A 342 8.99 10.33 -3.86
N ARG A 343 10.31 10.54 -3.78
CA ARG A 343 11.06 11.43 -4.68
C ARG A 343 12.10 10.67 -5.48
N ASP A 344 12.90 9.86 -4.80
CA ASP A 344 14.06 9.16 -5.34
C ASP A 344 13.75 7.67 -5.57
N LEU A 345 12.90 7.07 -4.72
CA LEU A 345 12.43 5.69 -4.88
C LEU A 345 11.00 5.62 -5.46
N PRO A 346 10.60 4.44 -5.99
CA PRO A 346 9.20 4.21 -6.36
C PRO A 346 8.26 4.32 -5.17
N CYS A 347 7.02 4.72 -5.40
CA CYS A 347 5.99 4.85 -4.36
C CYS A 347 5.46 3.52 -3.81
N GLY A 348 5.75 2.38 -4.46
CA GLY A 348 5.26 1.04 -4.09
C GLY A 348 6.33 0.13 -3.48
N ASP A 349 6.10 -1.18 -3.55
CA ASP A 349 6.79 -2.22 -2.75
C ASP A 349 8.31 -2.24 -2.86
N ALA A 350 8.86 -1.78 -3.99
CA ALA A 350 10.30 -1.66 -4.18
C ALA A 350 10.97 -0.70 -3.17
N ALA A 351 10.22 0.18 -2.50
CA ALA A 351 10.74 1.08 -1.46
C ALA A 351 10.58 0.53 -0.02
N ILE A 352 9.83 -0.58 0.18
CA ILE A 352 9.52 -1.09 1.52
C ILE A 352 10.78 -1.44 2.31
N ALA A 353 11.83 -1.96 1.66
CA ALA A 353 13.08 -2.27 2.36
C ALA A 353 13.71 -1.03 3.02
N LEU A 354 13.65 0.15 2.39
CA LEU A 354 14.13 1.39 3.01
C LEU A 354 13.26 1.78 4.20
N GLY A 355 11.93 1.68 4.07
CA GLY A 355 11.01 1.96 5.16
C GLY A 355 11.19 1.03 6.36
N GLN A 356 11.44 -0.26 6.10
CA GLN A 356 11.77 -1.25 7.13
C GLN A 356 13.06 -0.87 7.89
N VAL A 357 14.11 -0.41 7.19
CA VAL A 357 15.31 0.13 7.84
C VAL A 357 14.96 1.32 8.74
N TRP A 358 14.19 2.29 8.23
CA TRP A 358 13.82 3.49 8.98
C TRP A 358 13.09 3.16 10.29
N VAL A 359 12.13 2.24 10.22
CA VAL A 359 11.39 1.74 11.39
C VAL A 359 12.32 1.00 12.35
N ALA A 360 13.17 0.11 11.85
CA ALA A 360 14.10 -0.65 12.67
C ALA A 360 15.10 0.24 13.41
N GLN A 361 15.58 1.30 12.79
CA GLN A 361 16.48 2.26 13.44
C GLN A 361 15.78 3.01 14.57
N ALA A 362 14.54 3.46 14.34
CA ALA A 362 13.75 4.08 15.39
C ALA A 362 13.51 3.10 16.55
N PHE A 363 13.20 1.85 16.24
CA PHE A 363 12.96 0.81 17.22
C PHE A 363 14.19 0.51 18.07
N LEU A 364 15.37 0.40 17.45
CA LEU A 364 16.64 0.17 18.15
C LEU A 364 17.03 1.34 19.05
N ARG A 365 16.77 2.58 18.62
CA ARG A 365 17.02 3.77 19.45
C ARG A 365 16.10 3.80 20.69
N ASP A 366 14.85 3.40 20.53
CA ASP A 366 13.87 3.39 21.61
C ASP A 366 14.02 2.15 22.53
N ASN A 367 14.69 1.09 22.03
CA ASN A 367 14.95 -0.16 22.74
C ASN A 367 16.45 -0.52 22.68
N PRO A 368 17.34 0.27 23.33
CA PRO A 368 18.76 -0.01 23.39
C PRO A 368 18.99 -1.23 24.30
N THR A 369 18.86 -2.43 23.76
CA THR A 369 19.29 -3.63 24.48
C THR A 369 20.82 -3.63 24.50
N PRO A 370 21.48 -3.84 25.66
CA PRO A 370 22.92 -4.10 25.68
C PRO A 370 23.16 -5.40 24.92
N CYS A 371 24.11 -5.42 23.98
CA CYS A 371 24.66 -6.68 23.51
C CYS A 371 25.20 -7.44 24.73
N ALA A 372 24.69 -8.66 24.96
CA ALA A 372 25.22 -9.59 25.94
C ALA A 372 26.56 -10.15 25.47
#